data_AF-A0AAU5LVN2-F1
#
_entry.id   AF-A0AAU5LVN2-F1
#
_cell.length_a   1.000
_cell.length_b   1.000
_cell.length_c   1.000
_cell.angle_alpha   90.00
_cell.angle_beta   90.00
_cell.angle_gamma   90.00
#
_symmetry.space_group_name_H-M   'P 1'
#
loop_
_entity.id
_entity.type
_entity.pdbx_description
1 polymer ?
#
loop_
_entity_poly.entity_id
_entity_poly.type
_entity_poly.pdbx_seq_one_letter_code
_entity_poly.pdbx_strand_id
1 'polypeptide(L)'
;MTPREAADIRTRFAVFAEREGFQLGRIYTERPDTVPAAFRALVVAAAEPGITAVAVPSLRHLAVVGEPNAIKDHLERVTGVQVLFAGNAP
;
A
#
# COMPACT_ATOMS: atom_id res chain seq x y z
N MET A 1 13.79 4.02 8.86
CA MET A 1 12.54 3.82 9.61
C MET A 1 12.86 3.15 10.93
N THR A 2 12.42 3.74 12.03
CA THR A 2 12.53 3.15 13.37
C THR A 2 11.35 2.21 13.64
N PRO A 3 11.44 1.27 14.60
CA PRO A 3 10.31 0.40 14.96
C PRO A 3 9.07 1.18 15.40
N ARG A 4 9.25 2.34 16.04
CA ARG A 4 8.16 3.21 16.48
C ARG A 4 7.43 3.82 15.28
N GLU A 5 8.16 4.36 14.32
CA GLU A 5 7.57 4.90 13.08
C GLU A 5 6.77 3.84 12.33
N ALA A 6 7.26 2.60 12.27
CA ALA A 6 6.55 1.48 11.65
C ALA A 6 5.25 1.14 12.39
N ALA A 7 5.25 1.14 13.73
CA ALA A 7 4.07 0.90 14.55
C ALA A 7 3.03 2.02 14.41
N ASP A 8 3.48 3.27 14.34
CA ASP A 8 2.60 4.44 14.14
C ASP A 8 1.93 4.38 12.76
N ILE A 9 2.70 4.05 11.72
CA ILE A 9 2.16 3.84 10.36
C ILE A 9 1.14 2.70 10.37
N ARG A 10 1.46 1.56 10.99
CA ARG A 10 0.53 0.43 11.08
C ARG A 10 -0.79 0.82 11.74
N THR A 11 -0.72 1.57 12.84
CA THR A 11 -1.91 2.05 13.55
C THR A 11 -2.76 2.95 12.65
N ARG A 12 -2.16 3.90 11.94
CA ARG A 12 -2.88 4.78 11.00
C ARG A 12 -3.56 4.00 9.89
N PHE A 13 -2.88 3.01 9.30
CA PHE A 13 -3.47 2.16 8.27
C PHE A 13 -4.59 1.27 8.80
N ALA A 14 -4.50 0.81 10.05
CA ALA A 14 -5.57 0.04 10.68
C ALA A 14 -6.82 0.89 10.90
N VAL A 15 -6.65 2.11 11.43
CA VAL A 15 -7.75 3.08 11.62
C VAL A 15 -8.37 3.46 10.29
N PHE A 16 -7.55 3.72 9.26
CA PHE A 16 -8.04 3.99 7.92
C PHE A 16 -8.85 2.82 7.35
N ALA A 17 -8.30 1.59 7.42
CA ALA A 17 -8.99 0.40 6.92
C ALA A 17 -10.35 0.22 7.59
N GLU A 18 -10.41 0.31 8.92
CA GLU A 18 -11.65 0.15 9.68
C GLU A 18 -12.71 1.19 9.28
N ARG A 19 -12.30 2.46 9.15
CA ARG A 19 -13.19 3.56 8.72
C ARG A 19 -13.77 3.35 7.32
N GLU A 20 -12.98 2.76 6.42
CA GLU A 20 -13.38 2.48 5.05
C GLU A 20 -14.08 1.10 4.90
N GLY A 21 -14.30 0.38 6.00
CA GLY A 21 -14.98 -0.93 5.99
C GLY A 21 -14.09 -2.11 5.59
N PHE A 22 -12.78 -1.95 5.65
CA PHE A 22 -11.78 -2.99 5.37
C PHE A 22 -11.14 -3.51 6.66
N GLN A 23 -10.60 -4.73 6.58
CA GLN A 23 -9.69 -5.26 7.59
C GLN A 23 -8.25 -5.11 7.10
N LEU A 24 -7.38 -4.51 7.91
CA LEU A 24 -5.95 -4.41 7.56
C LEU A 24 -5.32 -5.80 7.52
N GLY A 25 -4.77 -6.16 6.36
CA GLY A 25 -4.02 -7.40 6.15
C GLY A 25 -2.52 -7.23 6.45
N ARG A 26 -1.71 -7.29 5.40
CA ARG A 26 -0.24 -7.18 5.46
C ARG A 26 0.22 -5.76 5.14
N ILE A 27 1.32 -5.32 5.76
CA ILE A 27 2.00 -4.06 5.44
C ILE A 27 3.34 -4.37 4.76
N TYR A 28 3.63 -3.65 3.70
CA TYR A 28 4.86 -3.75 2.93
C TYR A 28 5.61 -2.43 3.00
N THR A 29 6.86 -2.48 3.48
CA THR A 29 7.70 -1.29 3.66
C THR A 29 8.96 -1.43 2.85
N GLU A 30 9.24 -0.44 2.00
CA GLU A 30 10.50 -0.39 1.25
C GLU A 30 11.68 -0.02 2.14
N ARG A 31 12.82 -0.64 1.86
CA ARG A 31 14.12 -0.23 2.38
C ARG A 31 14.97 0.33 1.24
N PRO A 32 15.72 1.44 1.43
CA PRO A 32 16.44 2.11 0.35
C PRO A 32 17.36 1.21 -0.47
N ASP A 33 17.95 0.20 0.16
CA ASP A 33 18.87 -0.79 -0.40
C ASP A 33 18.17 -1.90 -1.19
N THR A 34 16.86 -2.09 -1.02
CA THR A 34 16.10 -3.19 -1.63
C THR A 34 14.99 -2.73 -2.57
N VAL A 35 14.88 -1.44 -2.86
CA VAL A 35 13.83 -0.92 -3.74
C VAL A 35 13.95 -1.59 -5.13
N PRO A 36 12.87 -2.12 -5.74
CA PRO A 36 11.45 -2.08 -5.31
C PRO A 36 10.92 -3.44 -4.79
N ALA A 37 11.61 -4.09 -3.86
CA ALA A 37 11.27 -5.44 -3.41
C ALA A 37 9.92 -5.52 -2.66
N ALA A 38 9.63 -4.58 -1.76
CA ALA A 38 8.40 -4.60 -0.99
C ALA A 38 7.17 -4.32 -1.88
N PHE A 39 7.33 -3.42 -2.86
CA PHE A 39 6.31 -3.14 -3.86
C PHE A 39 6.00 -4.37 -4.73
N ARG A 40 7.04 -5.08 -5.19
CA ARG A 40 6.83 -6.35 -5.93
C ARG A 40 6.08 -7.38 -5.10
N ALA A 41 6.45 -7.54 -3.83
CA ALA A 41 5.75 -8.44 -2.91
C ALA A 41 4.29 -8.02 -2.68
N LEU A 42 4.02 -6.71 -2.61
CA LEU A 42 2.67 -6.16 -2.51
C LEU A 42 1.85 -6.49 -3.76
N VAL A 43 2.41 -6.35 -4.97
CA VAL A 43 1.70 -6.68 -6.22
C VAL A 43 1.30 -8.16 -6.25
N VAL A 44 2.23 -9.05 -5.86
CA VAL A 44 1.96 -10.49 -5.79
C VAL A 44 0.86 -10.79 -4.78
N ALA A 45 0.93 -10.18 -3.59
CA ALA A 45 -0.08 -10.37 -2.56
C ALA A 45 -1.44 -9.80 -2.94
N ALA A 46 -1.48 -8.67 -3.65
CA ALA A 46 -2.71 -8.05 -4.13
C ALA A 46 -3.44 -8.89 -5.18
N ALA A 47 -2.73 -9.76 -5.89
CA ALA A 47 -3.33 -10.72 -6.82
C ALA A 47 -3.89 -11.99 -6.11
N GLU A 48 -3.68 -12.16 -4.80
CA GLU A 48 -4.23 -13.30 -4.07
C GLU A 48 -5.76 -13.17 -3.94
N PRO A 49 -6.51 -14.29 -4.05
CA PRO A 49 -7.95 -14.28 -3.86
C PRO A 49 -8.36 -13.71 -2.50
N GLY A 50 -9.39 -12.84 -2.51
CA GLY A 50 -9.93 -12.23 -1.29
C GLY A 50 -9.27 -10.90 -0.90
N ILE A 51 -8.23 -10.46 -1.61
CA ILE A 51 -7.74 -9.08 -1.50
C ILE A 51 -8.55 -8.19 -2.42
N THR A 52 -9.15 -7.13 -1.86
CA THR A 52 -10.04 -6.22 -2.58
C THR A 52 -9.47 -4.82 -2.72
N ALA A 53 -8.53 -4.44 -1.85
CA ALA A 53 -7.95 -3.11 -1.85
C ALA A 53 -6.48 -3.11 -1.44
N VAL A 54 -5.74 -2.14 -1.99
CA VAL A 54 -4.39 -1.76 -1.58
C VAL A 54 -4.44 -0.33 -1.09
N ALA A 55 -4.04 -0.10 0.16
CA ALA A 55 -3.88 1.25 0.68
C ALA A 55 -2.42 1.72 0.52
N VAL A 56 -2.24 2.95 0.05
CA VAL A 56 -0.94 3.66 0.02
C VAL A 56 -1.07 5.01 0.72
N PRO A 57 0.01 5.57 1.30
CA PRO A 57 -0.09 6.83 2.04
C PRO A 57 -0.48 8.01 1.12
N SER A 58 0.11 8.06 -0.07
CA SER A 58 -0.25 9.04 -1.11
C SER A 58 0.21 8.56 -2.48
N LEU A 59 -0.36 9.13 -3.54
CA LEU A 59 0.01 8.82 -4.92
C LEU A 59 1.52 8.98 -5.18
N ARG A 60 2.17 9.97 -4.53
CA ARG A 60 3.62 10.19 -4.66
C ARG A 60 4.48 9.00 -4.20
N HIS A 61 3.96 8.14 -3.34
CA HIS A 61 4.69 6.94 -2.91
C HIS A 61 4.86 5.92 -4.05
N LEU A 62 4.07 6.02 -5.13
CA LEU A 62 4.25 5.21 -6.34
C LEU A 62 5.36 5.76 -7.25
N ALA A 63 5.80 7.01 -7.06
CA ALA A 63 6.84 7.63 -7.88
C ALA A 63 8.19 6.89 -7.81
N VAL A 64 8.41 6.16 -6.72
CA VAL A 64 9.63 5.36 -6.50
C VAL A 64 9.74 4.17 -7.45
N VAL A 65 8.61 3.71 -8.00
CA VAL A 65 8.55 2.54 -8.90
C VAL A 65 8.15 2.89 -10.33
N GLY A 66 7.74 4.13 -10.61
CA GLY A 66 7.38 4.59 -11.95
C GLY A 66 6.52 5.85 -11.94
N GLU A 67 5.87 6.17 -13.06
CA GLU A 67 4.90 7.27 -13.09
C GLU A 67 3.69 6.92 -12.22
N PRO A 68 3.30 7.76 -11.24
CA PRO A 68 2.32 7.36 -10.23
C PRO A 68 0.96 6.90 -10.75
N ASN A 69 0.39 7.57 -11.76
CA ASN A 69 -0.91 7.19 -12.30
C ASN A 69 -0.83 5.88 -13.08
N ALA A 70 0.19 5.72 -13.91
CA ALA A 70 0.44 4.50 -14.64
C ALA A 70 0.63 3.29 -13.71
N ILE A 71 1.33 3.47 -12.57
CA ILE A 71 1.52 2.42 -11.57
C ILE A 71 0.20 2.09 -10.86
N LYS A 72 -0.58 3.10 -10.47
CA LYS A 72 -1.92 2.88 -9.89
C LYS A 72 -2.79 2.09 -10.84
N ASP A 73 -2.94 2.56 -12.08
CA ASP A 73 -3.80 1.95 -13.08
C ASP A 73 -3.32 0.54 -13.45
N HIS A 74 -2.00 0.31 -13.45
CA HIS A 74 -1.44 -1.02 -13.66
C HIS A 74 -1.79 -1.96 -12.51
N LEU A 75 -1.67 -1.52 -11.26
CA LEU A 75 -2.00 -2.34 -10.10
C LEU A 75 -3.47 -2.74 -10.11
N GLU A 76 -4.37 -1.78 -10.29
CA GLU A 76 -5.81 -2.04 -10.33
C GLU A 76 -6.19 -2.97 -11.49
N ARG A 77 -5.59 -2.78 -12.67
CA ARG A 77 -5.87 -3.61 -13.84
C ARG A 77 -5.35 -5.04 -13.71
N VAL A 78 -4.14 -5.22 -13.15
CA VAL A 78 -3.49 -6.52 -13.08
C VAL A 78 -4.04 -7.36 -11.94
N THR A 79 -4.34 -6.74 -10.80
CA THR A 79 -4.77 -7.48 -9.59
C THR A 79 -6.27 -7.39 -9.35
N GLY A 80 -6.98 -6.48 -10.01
CA GLY A 80 -8.42 -6.26 -9.79
C GLY A 80 -8.76 -5.56 -8.47
N VAL A 81 -7.75 -5.12 -7.71
CA VAL A 81 -7.94 -4.41 -6.44
C VAL A 81 -8.20 -2.93 -6.67
N GLN A 82 -8.84 -2.27 -5.71
CA GLN A 82 -8.92 -0.82 -5.68
C GLN A 82 -7.70 -0.22 -4.96
N VAL A 83 -7.10 0.84 -5.53
CA VAL A 83 -6.06 1.61 -4.82
C VAL A 83 -6.70 2.72 -4.00
N LEU A 84 -6.44 2.69 -2.70
CA LEU A 84 -6.90 3.66 -1.72
C LEU A 84 -5.76 4.54 -1.23
N PHE A 85 -6.07 5.81 -0.98
CA PHE A 85 -5.11 6.75 -0.41
C PHE A 85 -5.48 7.01 1.05
N ALA A 86 -4.65 6.48 1.96
CA ALA A 86 -4.85 6.71 3.39
C ALA A 86 -4.65 8.19 3.78
N GLY A 87 -3.95 8.96 2.94
CA GLY A 87 -3.62 10.36 3.20
C GLY A 87 -2.81 10.52 4.48
N ASN A 88 -2.75 11.75 5.00
CA ASN A 88 -2.49 11.96 6.42
C ASN A 88 -3.79 11.65 7.17
N ALA A 89 -4.17 10.37 7.24
CA ALA A 89 -5.22 9.96 8.19
C ALA A 89 -4.79 10.46 9.60
N PRO A 90 -5.69 11.15 10.31
CA PRO A 90 -5.39 11.78 11.60
C PRO A 90 -4.90 10.79 12.66
#